data_AF-K2K782-F1
#
_entry.id   AF-K2K782-F1
#
_cell.length_a   1.000
_cell.length_b   1.000
_cell.length_c   1.000
_cell.angle_alpha   90.00
_cell.angle_beta   90.00
_cell.angle_gamma   90.00
#
_symmetry.space_group_name_H-M   'P 1'
#
loop_
_entity.id
_entity.type
_entity.pdbx_description
1 polymer ?
#
loop_
_entity_poly.entity_id
_entity_poly.type
_entity_poly.pdbx_seq_one_letter_code
_entity_poly.pdbx_strand_id
1 'polypeptide(L)'
;MSDDSQDGMTLRQEVEADLTEDLSQRLHKLIDARTDLGLFRERLIHILTRYETYEIRKPKVTRKARKSQIENLKDKAEKFLAAASALHPQTEQSIDHSIGSEKLRAHWHKFGVLNLDAPDVSESDGMSDCTNAVSEVIAACDDELRQLDETKGEGRKSSNPEVDQLISDLADIYATESQLGKSPIYPSETSEDGYEGGLYLLTKVLLQEYAPTNYASCADGLGQRIRRVLSTL
;
A
#
# COMPACT_ATOMS: atom_id res chain seq x y z
N MET A 1 -7.96 34.57 -19.62
CA MET A 1 -8.23 33.30 -20.31
C MET A 1 -6.90 32.77 -20.76
N SER A 2 -6.34 31.86 -19.96
CA SER A 2 -5.16 31.08 -20.30
C SER A 2 -5.53 29.66 -19.93
N ASP A 3 -5.94 28.90 -20.94
CA ASP A 3 -6.10 27.45 -20.86
C ASP A 3 -4.70 26.84 -20.69
N ASP A 4 -4.26 26.65 -19.45
CA ASP A 4 -3.18 25.73 -19.12
C ASP A 4 -3.78 24.34 -18.93
N SER A 5 -4.12 23.70 -20.05
CA SER A 5 -4.29 22.25 -20.09
C SER A 5 -2.90 21.61 -20.03
N GLN A 6 -2.38 21.39 -18.82
CA GLN A 6 -1.29 20.44 -18.61
C GLN A 6 -1.86 19.03 -18.85
N ASP A 7 -1.87 18.63 -20.12
CA ASP A 7 -2.15 17.26 -20.56
C ASP A 7 -0.92 16.40 -20.25
N GLY A 8 -0.68 16.19 -18.96
CA GLY A 8 0.35 15.29 -18.46
C GLY A 8 -0.18 13.87 -18.51
N MET A 9 0.55 12.97 -19.18
CA MET A 9 0.29 11.54 -19.15
C MET A 9 0.19 11.08 -17.69
N THR A 10 -0.85 10.33 -17.36
CA THR A 10 -0.96 9.73 -16.01
C THR A 10 0.11 8.66 -15.85
N LEU A 11 0.61 8.41 -14.63
CA LEU A 11 1.61 7.36 -14.34
C LEU A 11 1.22 6.00 -14.94
N ARG A 12 -0.08 5.68 -14.95
CA ARG A 12 -0.60 4.45 -15.55
C ARG A 12 -0.40 4.40 -17.08
N GLN A 13 -0.57 5.54 -17.77
CA GLN A 13 -0.36 5.65 -19.21
C GLN A 13 1.13 5.60 -19.58
N GLU A 14 2.02 6.13 -18.72
CA GLU A 14 3.47 5.98 -18.88
C GLU A 14 3.85 4.49 -18.79
N VAL A 15 3.40 3.80 -17.73
CA VAL A 15 3.60 2.35 -17.55
C VAL A 15 3.06 1.54 -18.73
N GLU A 16 1.88 1.91 -19.26
CA GLU A 16 1.28 1.24 -20.41
C GLU A 16 2.08 1.43 -21.70
N ALA A 17 2.68 2.61 -21.89
CA ALA A 17 3.55 2.92 -23.02
C ALA A 17 4.89 2.19 -22.92
N ASP A 18 5.44 2.08 -21.71
CA ASP A 18 6.73 1.42 -21.44
C ASP A 18 6.62 -0.11 -21.46
N LEU A 19 5.44 -0.66 -21.10
CA LEU A 19 5.17 -2.10 -21.18
C LEU A 19 4.90 -2.53 -22.63
N THR A 20 5.94 -3.04 -23.28
CA THR A 20 5.83 -3.57 -24.65
C THR A 20 4.89 -4.78 -24.75
N GLU A 21 4.22 -4.92 -25.89
CA GLU A 21 3.36 -6.08 -26.16
C GLU A 21 4.17 -7.39 -26.19
N ASP A 22 5.37 -7.36 -26.77
CA ASP A 22 6.29 -8.49 -26.83
C ASP A 22 6.70 -8.99 -25.44
N LEU A 23 7.01 -8.09 -24.50
CA LEU A 23 7.31 -8.45 -23.12
C LEU A 23 6.09 -9.10 -22.45
N SER A 24 4.90 -8.52 -22.63
CA SER A 24 3.65 -9.06 -22.07
C SER A 24 3.38 -10.49 -22.59
N GLN A 25 3.54 -10.71 -23.90
CA GLN A 25 3.37 -12.02 -24.53
C GLN A 25 4.38 -13.06 -24.03
N ARG A 26 5.63 -12.65 -23.86
CA ARG A 26 6.69 -13.53 -23.34
C ARG A 26 6.42 -13.93 -21.89
N LEU A 27 6.06 -12.98 -21.03
CA LEU A 27 5.73 -13.26 -19.62
C LEU A 27 4.49 -14.15 -19.50
N HIS A 28 3.47 -13.92 -20.33
CA HIS A 28 2.25 -14.74 -20.40
C HIS A 28 2.57 -16.21 -20.73
N LYS A 29 3.39 -16.44 -21.77
CA LYS A 29 3.84 -17.78 -22.17
C LYS A 29 4.76 -18.42 -21.14
N LEU A 30 5.60 -17.64 -20.46
CA LEU A 30 6.60 -18.14 -19.52
C LEU A 30 5.96 -18.85 -18.32
N ILE A 31 4.81 -18.36 -17.85
CA ILE A 31 4.07 -18.95 -16.72
C ILE A 31 2.89 -19.82 -17.15
N ASP A 32 2.68 -20.01 -18.46
CA ASP A 32 1.52 -20.69 -19.02
C ASP A 32 0.20 -20.15 -18.44
N ALA A 33 0.04 -18.82 -18.53
CA ALA A 33 -1.05 -18.09 -17.88
C ALA A 33 -2.43 -18.51 -18.42
N ARG A 34 -3.41 -18.69 -17.53
CA ARG A 34 -4.77 -19.14 -17.86
C ARG A 34 -5.61 -18.06 -18.52
N THR A 35 -5.51 -16.82 -18.07
CA THR A 35 -6.30 -15.71 -18.61
C THR A 35 -5.86 -15.33 -20.02
N ASP A 36 -6.72 -14.62 -20.75
CA ASP A 36 -6.34 -14.00 -22.01
C ASP A 36 -5.22 -12.97 -21.80
N LEU A 37 -4.48 -12.71 -22.88
CA LEU A 37 -3.35 -11.79 -22.88
C LEU A 37 -3.75 -10.36 -22.50
N GLY A 38 -4.96 -9.92 -22.85
CA GLY A 38 -5.46 -8.58 -22.54
C GLY A 38 -5.62 -8.38 -21.03
N LEU A 39 -6.35 -9.27 -20.36
CA LEU A 39 -6.51 -9.24 -18.91
C LEU A 39 -5.18 -9.42 -18.17
N PHE A 40 -4.29 -10.28 -18.67
CA PHE A 40 -2.96 -10.44 -18.11
C PHE A 40 -2.15 -9.14 -18.19
N ARG A 41 -2.17 -8.46 -19.34
CA ARG A 41 -1.51 -7.17 -19.55
C ARG A 41 -2.08 -6.10 -18.61
N GLU A 42 -3.40 -6.01 -18.45
CA GLU A 42 -4.01 -5.05 -17.52
C GLU A 42 -3.55 -5.26 -16.07
N ARG A 43 -3.43 -6.52 -15.63
CA ARG A 43 -2.90 -6.85 -14.31
C ARG A 43 -1.43 -6.49 -14.16
N LEU A 44 -0.60 -6.74 -15.18
CA LEU A 44 0.80 -6.29 -15.19
C LEU A 44 0.90 -4.76 -15.09
N ILE A 45 0.08 -4.01 -15.84
CA ILE A 45 0.05 -2.55 -15.75
C ILE A 45 -0.31 -2.10 -14.32
N HIS A 46 -1.28 -2.75 -13.68
CA HIS A 46 -1.64 -2.44 -12.30
C HIS A 46 -0.47 -2.65 -11.33
N ILE A 47 0.23 -3.79 -11.44
CA ILE A 47 1.40 -4.10 -10.62
C ILE A 47 2.52 -3.10 -10.85
N LEU A 48 2.85 -2.81 -12.11
CA LEU A 48 3.92 -1.88 -12.47
C LEU A 48 3.60 -0.45 -12.04
N THR A 49 2.34 -0.03 -12.13
CA THR A 49 1.89 1.28 -11.61
C THR A 49 2.12 1.36 -10.09
N ARG A 50 1.84 0.28 -9.34
CA ARG A 50 2.13 0.22 -7.91
C ARG A 50 3.64 0.26 -7.65
N TYR A 51 4.41 -0.54 -8.37
CA TYR A 51 5.87 -0.54 -8.30
C TYR A 51 6.47 0.87 -8.50
N GLU A 52 6.10 1.57 -9.57
CA GLU A 52 6.53 2.94 -9.86
C GLU A 52 6.08 3.92 -8.77
N THR A 53 4.85 3.77 -8.28
CA THR A 53 4.35 4.59 -7.18
C THR A 53 5.21 4.43 -5.93
N TYR A 54 5.68 3.21 -5.61
CA TYR A 54 6.58 2.98 -4.49
C TYR A 54 7.99 3.54 -4.74
N GLU A 55 8.48 3.45 -5.98
CA GLU A 55 9.78 4.03 -6.36
C GLU A 55 9.76 5.57 -6.24
N ILE A 56 8.72 6.23 -6.76
CA ILE A 56 8.50 7.67 -6.67
C ILE A 56 8.27 8.10 -5.21
N ARG A 57 7.50 7.32 -4.44
CA ARG A 57 7.15 7.62 -3.05
C ARG A 57 8.15 7.09 -2.03
N LYS A 58 9.37 6.65 -2.42
CA LYS A 58 10.44 6.27 -1.50
C LYS A 58 10.51 7.29 -0.36
N PRO A 59 10.08 6.94 0.86
CA PRO A 59 9.96 7.95 1.90
C PRO A 59 11.36 8.39 2.30
N LYS A 60 11.76 9.59 1.86
CA LYS A 60 12.89 10.35 2.40
C LYS A 60 12.65 10.83 3.84
N VAL A 61 11.62 10.32 4.51
CA VAL A 61 11.38 10.60 5.93
C VAL A 61 12.35 9.73 6.71
N THR A 62 13.44 10.34 7.16
CA THR A 62 14.40 9.68 8.05
C THR A 62 13.67 9.11 9.26
N ARG A 63 14.15 7.99 9.82
CA ARG A 63 13.58 7.41 11.05
C ARG A 63 13.43 8.43 12.17
N LYS A 64 14.39 9.37 12.27
CA LYS A 64 14.33 10.49 13.23
C LYS A 64 13.14 11.40 12.96
N ALA A 65 12.89 11.75 11.70
CA ALA A 65 11.72 12.56 11.31
C ALA A 65 10.41 11.81 11.55
N ARG A 66 10.33 10.51 11.22
CA ARG A 66 9.14 9.68 11.47
C ARG A 66 8.85 9.53 12.96
N LYS A 67 9.87 9.24 13.76
CA LYS A 67 9.76 9.19 15.24
C LYS A 67 9.22 10.50 15.80
N SER A 68 9.79 11.63 15.36
CA SER A 68 9.31 12.95 15.78
C SER A 68 7.87 13.24 15.35
N GLN A 69 7.46 12.80 14.16
CA GLN A 69 6.07 12.95 13.70
C GLN A 69 5.09 12.14 14.56
N ILE A 70 5.43 10.89 14.89
CA ILE A 70 4.59 10.03 15.73
C ILE A 70 4.55 10.55 17.16
N GLU A 71 5.67 10.98 17.73
CA GLU A 71 5.73 11.62 19.06
C GLU A 71 4.86 12.88 19.11
N ASN A 72 4.92 13.73 18.08
CA ASN A 72 4.08 14.92 17.99
C ASN A 72 2.59 14.59 17.84
N LEU A 73 2.24 13.52 17.12
CA LEU A 73 0.86 13.07 16.98
C LEU A 73 0.34 12.52 18.31
N LYS A 74 1.14 11.70 18.99
CA LYS A 74 0.84 11.16 20.32
C LYS A 74 0.64 12.28 21.35
N ASP A 75 1.55 13.25 21.42
CA ASP A 75 1.44 14.39 22.35
C ASP A 75 0.16 15.21 22.10
N LYS A 76 -0.24 15.41 20.83
CA LYS A 76 -1.51 16.07 20.51
C LYS A 76 -2.72 15.24 20.90
N ALA A 77 -2.68 13.92 20.68
CA ALA A 77 -3.74 13.00 21.06
C ALA A 77 -3.92 12.95 22.59
N GLU A 78 -2.82 12.88 23.35
CA GLU A 78 -2.83 12.92 24.81
C GLU A 78 -3.37 14.26 25.34
N LYS A 79 -2.96 15.39 24.74
CA LYS A 79 -3.49 16.72 25.09
C LYS A 79 -4.98 16.83 24.79
N PHE A 80 -5.44 16.26 23.68
CA PHE A 80 -6.86 16.21 23.35
C PHE A 80 -7.63 15.39 24.38
N LEU A 81 -7.14 14.20 24.75
CA LEU A 81 -7.80 13.33 25.72
C LEU A 81 -7.83 13.96 27.12
N ALA A 82 -6.75 14.64 27.52
CA ALA A 82 -6.71 15.42 28.75
C ALA A 82 -7.70 16.59 28.74
N ALA A 83 -7.81 17.30 27.62
CA ALA A 83 -8.79 18.39 27.45
C ALA A 83 -10.23 17.87 27.47
N ALA A 84 -10.51 16.75 26.81
CA ALA A 84 -11.81 16.09 26.82
C ALA A 84 -12.18 15.59 28.22
N SER A 85 -11.23 15.04 28.97
CA SER A 85 -11.45 14.59 30.36
C SER A 85 -11.63 15.75 31.35
N ALA A 86 -11.06 16.92 31.03
CA ALA A 86 -11.20 18.14 31.84
C ALA A 86 -12.46 18.96 31.48
N LEU A 87 -13.21 18.54 30.45
CA LEU A 87 -14.41 19.24 30.03
C LEU A 87 -15.50 19.09 31.11
N HIS A 88 -16.26 20.16 31.33
CA HIS A 88 -17.42 20.07 32.20
C HIS A 88 -18.53 19.25 31.50
N PRO A 89 -19.25 18.35 32.20
CA PRO A 89 -20.26 17.49 31.59
C PRO A 89 -21.34 18.23 30.79
N GLN A 90 -21.71 19.44 31.21
CA GLN A 90 -22.67 20.27 30.47
C GLN A 90 -22.12 20.77 29.13
N THR A 91 -20.80 21.03 29.06
CA THR A 91 -20.14 21.43 27.83
C THR A 91 -20.05 20.24 26.86
N GLU A 92 -19.76 19.04 27.38
CA GLU A 92 -19.75 17.80 26.60
C GLU A 92 -21.12 17.53 25.97
N GLN A 93 -22.18 17.57 26.79
CA GLN A 93 -23.56 17.43 26.31
C GLN A 93 -23.94 18.49 25.27
N SER A 94 -23.45 19.74 25.43
CA SER A 94 -23.69 20.80 24.46
C SER A 94 -22.97 20.54 23.13
N ILE A 95 -21.77 19.97 23.16
CA ILE A 95 -20.99 19.62 21.96
C ILE A 95 -21.68 18.46 21.24
N ASP A 96 -22.05 17.41 21.96
CA ASP A 96 -22.76 16.26 21.39
C ASP A 96 -24.09 16.66 20.75
N HIS A 97 -24.85 17.53 21.43
CA HIS A 97 -26.08 18.08 20.89
C HIS A 97 -25.84 18.88 19.60
N SER A 98 -24.76 19.67 19.56
CA SER A 98 -24.40 20.47 18.37
C SER A 98 -24.00 19.57 17.19
N ILE A 99 -23.17 18.56 17.43
CA ILE A 99 -22.75 17.57 16.42
C ILE A 99 -23.98 16.83 15.88
N GLY A 100 -24.85 16.34 16.77
CA GLY A 100 -26.09 15.67 16.39
C GLY A 100 -27.00 16.56 15.55
N SER A 101 -27.16 17.83 15.94
CA SER A 101 -27.98 18.81 15.22
C SER A 101 -27.44 19.12 13.82
N GLU A 102 -26.12 19.27 13.67
CA GLU A 102 -25.50 19.49 12.36
C GLU A 102 -25.65 18.29 11.43
N LYS A 103 -25.45 17.07 11.94
CA LYS A 103 -25.67 15.83 11.18
C LYS A 103 -27.11 15.71 10.72
N LEU A 104 -28.06 15.94 11.62
CA LEU A 104 -29.49 15.89 11.32
C LEU A 104 -29.86 16.92 10.25
N ARG A 105 -29.30 18.13 10.35
CA ARG A 105 -29.48 19.19 9.36
C ARG A 105 -28.90 18.82 8.00
N ALA A 106 -27.69 18.27 7.95
CA ALA A 106 -27.07 17.80 6.70
C ALA A 106 -27.89 16.66 6.06
N HIS A 107 -28.40 15.74 6.89
CA HIS A 107 -29.28 14.67 6.46
C HIS A 107 -30.56 15.20 5.81
N TRP A 108 -31.25 16.11 6.49
CA TRP A 108 -32.46 16.75 5.98
C TRP A 108 -32.24 17.55 4.70
N HIS A 109 -31.07 18.20 4.55
CA HIS A 109 -30.72 18.88 3.30
C HIS A 109 -30.53 17.90 2.14
N LYS A 110 -29.97 16.71 2.40
CA LYS A 110 -29.63 15.74 1.36
C LYS A 110 -30.84 14.90 0.92
N PHE A 111 -31.68 14.49 1.87
CA PHE A 111 -32.77 13.54 1.61
C PHE A 111 -34.17 14.16 1.75
N GLY A 112 -34.29 15.35 2.34
CA GLY A 112 -35.58 15.96 2.69
C GLY A 112 -36.11 15.46 4.03
N VAL A 113 -36.90 16.29 4.72
CA VAL A 113 -37.36 16.10 6.11
C VAL A 113 -38.25 14.84 6.31
N LEU A 114 -38.77 14.23 5.24
CA LEU A 114 -39.75 13.14 5.29
C LEU A 114 -39.44 11.98 4.32
N ASN A 115 -38.17 11.78 3.97
CA ASN A 115 -37.80 10.66 3.11
C ASN A 115 -37.66 9.38 3.94
N LEU A 116 -38.67 8.51 3.84
CA LEU A 116 -38.74 7.22 4.55
C LEU A 116 -37.69 6.21 4.08
N ASP A 117 -37.09 6.43 2.91
CA ASP A 117 -35.99 5.61 2.38
C ASP A 117 -34.61 6.15 2.77
N ALA A 118 -34.57 7.25 3.53
CA ALA A 118 -33.32 7.85 3.96
C ALA A 118 -32.66 6.97 5.04
N PRO A 119 -31.34 6.73 4.97
CA PRO A 119 -30.64 5.97 6.00
C PRO A 119 -30.74 6.69 7.35
N ASP A 120 -30.79 5.94 8.44
CA ASP A 120 -30.78 6.52 9.79
C ASP A 120 -29.48 7.30 10.01
N VAL A 121 -29.60 8.44 10.73
CA VAL A 121 -28.42 9.20 11.15
C VAL A 121 -27.72 8.38 12.22
N SER A 122 -26.46 8.01 11.96
CA SER A 122 -25.66 7.31 12.96
C SER A 122 -25.61 8.10 14.27
N GLU A 123 -26.03 7.46 15.37
CA GLU A 123 -25.93 7.98 16.73
C GLU A 123 -24.46 8.02 17.23
N SER A 124 -23.51 7.39 16.51
CA SER A 124 -22.19 7.01 17.02
C SER A 124 -21.02 7.93 16.62
N ASP A 125 -21.16 9.26 16.64
CA ASP A 125 -19.97 10.13 16.58
C ASP A 125 -20.03 11.24 17.64
N GLY A 126 -20.30 10.85 18.89
CA GLY A 126 -20.24 11.76 20.04
C GLY A 126 -18.83 11.92 20.59
N MET A 127 -18.71 12.74 21.64
CA MET A 127 -17.43 13.01 22.31
C MET A 127 -16.83 11.75 22.95
N SER A 128 -17.69 10.83 23.40
CA SER A 128 -17.33 9.46 23.82
C SER A 128 -16.63 8.67 22.70
N ASP A 129 -17.15 8.68 21.48
CA ASP A 129 -16.58 7.92 20.37
C ASP A 129 -15.26 8.54 19.90
N CYS A 130 -15.17 9.87 19.93
CA CYS A 130 -13.92 10.58 19.69
C CYS A 130 -12.85 10.24 20.74
N THR A 131 -13.19 10.14 22.03
CA THR A 131 -12.19 9.78 23.06
C THR A 131 -11.73 8.33 22.94
N ASN A 132 -12.64 7.42 22.56
CA ASN A 132 -12.30 6.03 22.24
C ASN A 132 -11.37 5.95 21.01
N ALA A 133 -11.71 6.60 19.91
CA ALA A 133 -10.89 6.62 18.69
C ALA A 133 -9.51 7.25 18.94
N VAL A 134 -9.43 8.32 19.74
CA VAL A 134 -8.14 8.93 20.12
C VAL A 134 -7.30 8.00 20.98
N SER A 135 -7.93 7.20 21.85
CA SER A 135 -7.22 6.17 22.64
C SER A 135 -6.63 5.08 21.74
N GLU A 136 -7.36 4.66 20.70
CA GLU A 136 -6.85 3.73 19.68
C GLU A 136 -5.67 4.33 18.89
N VAL A 137 -5.74 5.63 18.56
CA VAL A 137 -4.63 6.35 17.91
C VAL A 137 -3.39 6.39 18.79
N ILE A 138 -3.54 6.64 20.10
CA ILE A 138 -2.42 6.59 21.04
C ILE A 138 -1.81 5.19 21.10
N ALA A 139 -2.64 4.14 21.18
CA ALA A 139 -2.17 2.75 21.16
C ALA A 139 -1.43 2.40 19.87
N ALA A 140 -1.92 2.86 18.72
CA ALA A 140 -1.25 2.69 17.43
C ALA A 140 0.08 3.46 17.35
N CYS A 141 0.13 4.70 17.89
CA CYS A 141 1.38 5.46 17.99
C CYS A 141 2.40 4.75 18.89
N ASP A 142 1.96 4.17 20.00
CA ASP A 142 2.84 3.42 20.91
C ASP A 142 3.36 2.15 20.28
N ASP A 143 2.50 1.42 19.56
CA ASP A 143 2.94 0.25 18.82
C ASP A 143 3.94 0.63 17.72
N GLU A 144 3.71 1.73 17.00
CA GLU A 144 4.64 2.18 15.96
C GLU A 144 5.97 2.69 16.54
N LEU A 145 5.96 3.42 17.67
CA LEU A 145 7.18 3.83 18.36
C LEU A 145 7.95 2.62 18.88
N ARG A 146 7.25 1.63 19.41
CA ARG A 146 7.82 0.35 19.84
C ARG A 146 8.42 -0.41 18.67
N GLN A 147 7.71 -0.55 17.55
CA GLN A 147 8.23 -1.15 16.32
C GLN A 147 9.45 -0.40 15.78
N LEU A 148 9.46 0.93 15.83
CA LEU A 148 10.63 1.72 15.47
C LEU A 148 11.80 1.38 16.40
N ASP A 149 11.60 1.34 17.72
CA ASP A 149 12.65 1.06 18.69
C ASP A 149 13.12 -0.42 18.68
N GLU A 150 12.24 -1.38 18.42
CA GLU A 150 12.56 -2.81 18.21
C GLU A 150 13.38 -3.01 16.93
N THR A 151 13.09 -2.24 15.87
CA THR A 151 13.88 -2.23 14.62
C THR A 151 15.16 -1.38 14.71
N LYS A 152 15.62 -1.02 15.92
CA LYS A 152 16.88 -0.29 16.16
C LYS A 152 18.08 -1.16 15.88
N GLY A 153 18.72 -0.95 14.73
CA GLY A 153 19.91 -1.68 14.31
C GLY A 153 19.62 -2.92 13.47
N GLU A 154 18.35 -3.32 13.33
CA GLU A 154 17.96 -4.22 12.26
C GLU A 154 18.01 -3.44 10.94
N GLY A 155 19.05 -3.66 10.15
CA GLY A 155 19.03 -3.38 8.72
C GLY A 155 18.00 -4.29 8.04
N ARG A 156 16.71 -4.05 8.28
CA ARG A 156 15.59 -4.83 7.73
C ARG A 156 14.46 -3.93 7.25
N LYS A 157 14.82 -2.87 6.54
CA LYS A 157 14.05 -2.55 5.34
C LYS A 157 14.94 -2.98 4.19
N SER A 158 14.42 -3.84 3.33
CA SER A 158 15.13 -4.21 2.13
C SER A 158 15.64 -2.96 1.44
N SER A 159 16.84 -3.00 0.86
CA SER A 159 17.41 -1.84 0.18
C SER A 159 16.47 -1.26 -0.89
N ASN A 160 15.59 -2.09 -1.46
CA ASN A 160 14.65 -1.71 -2.53
C ASN A 160 13.21 -2.18 -2.23
N PRO A 161 12.48 -1.64 -1.24
CA PRO A 161 11.14 -2.14 -0.87
C PRO A 161 10.15 -2.23 -2.04
N GLU A 162 10.29 -1.38 -3.06
CA GLU A 162 9.56 -1.44 -4.33
C GLU A 162 9.72 -2.79 -5.06
N VAL A 163 10.93 -3.36 -5.06
CA VAL A 163 11.20 -4.68 -5.66
C VAL A 163 10.58 -5.79 -4.82
N ASP A 164 10.48 -5.64 -3.50
CA ASP A 164 9.79 -6.63 -2.66
C ASP A 164 8.28 -6.64 -2.91
N GLN A 165 7.70 -5.45 -3.05
CA GLN A 165 6.29 -5.32 -3.40
C GLN A 165 6.01 -5.91 -4.78
N LEU A 166 6.87 -5.63 -5.76
CA LEU A 166 6.78 -6.23 -7.09
C LEU A 166 6.83 -7.76 -7.02
N ILE A 167 7.78 -8.32 -6.27
CA ILE A 167 7.88 -9.78 -6.09
C ILE A 167 6.61 -10.36 -5.47
N SER A 168 6.04 -9.68 -4.45
CA SER A 168 4.78 -10.10 -3.83
C SER A 168 3.64 -10.13 -4.83
N ASP A 169 3.45 -9.05 -5.59
CA ASP A 169 2.36 -8.94 -6.55
C ASP A 169 2.53 -9.94 -7.72
N LEU A 170 3.78 -10.19 -8.14
CA LEU A 170 4.09 -11.23 -9.13
C LEU A 170 3.88 -12.65 -8.59
N ALA A 171 4.10 -12.87 -7.29
CA ALA A 171 3.81 -14.15 -6.65
C ALA A 171 2.30 -14.42 -6.67
N ASP A 172 1.48 -13.40 -6.43
CA ASP A 172 0.02 -13.50 -6.51
C ASP A 172 -0.46 -13.80 -7.93
N ILE A 173 0.09 -13.11 -8.94
CA ILE A 173 -0.18 -13.44 -10.35
C ILE A 173 0.25 -14.86 -10.66
N TYR A 174 1.45 -15.27 -10.26
CA TYR A 174 1.95 -16.61 -10.52
C TYR A 174 1.07 -17.67 -9.86
N ALA A 175 0.66 -17.48 -8.61
CA ALA A 175 -0.20 -18.42 -7.91
C ALA A 175 -1.61 -18.53 -8.53
N THR A 176 -2.14 -17.41 -9.02
CA THR A 176 -3.50 -17.35 -9.60
C THR A 176 -3.53 -17.85 -11.04
N GLU A 177 -2.53 -17.49 -11.84
CA GLU A 177 -2.54 -17.67 -13.30
C GLU A 177 -1.76 -18.89 -13.77
N SER A 178 -0.76 -19.34 -13.02
CA SER A 178 0.09 -20.46 -13.45
C SER A 178 -0.69 -21.77 -13.45
N GLN A 179 -0.54 -22.54 -14.53
CA GLN A 179 -0.90 -23.96 -14.56
C GLN A 179 0.24 -24.86 -14.07
N LEU A 180 1.43 -24.29 -13.84
CA LEU A 180 2.60 -25.05 -13.48
C LEU A 180 2.52 -25.47 -12.01
N GLY A 181 2.30 -26.76 -11.75
CA GLY A 181 2.46 -27.38 -10.44
C GLY A 181 3.93 -27.45 -9.94
N LYS A 182 4.82 -26.61 -10.50
CA LYS A 182 6.24 -26.56 -10.16
C LYS A 182 6.48 -25.51 -9.07
N SER A 183 7.48 -25.78 -8.24
CA SER A 183 7.91 -24.85 -7.18
C SER A 183 8.14 -23.45 -7.76
N PRO A 184 7.56 -22.38 -7.16
CA PRO A 184 7.69 -21.01 -7.66
C PRO A 184 9.15 -20.57 -7.77
N ILE A 185 9.99 -21.06 -6.86
CA ILE A 185 11.44 -20.89 -6.86
C ILE A 185 12.12 -22.11 -6.24
N TYR A 186 13.29 -22.50 -6.75
CA TYR A 186 14.15 -23.53 -6.16
C TYR A 186 15.63 -23.25 -6.45
N PRO A 187 16.57 -23.67 -5.59
CA PRO A 187 18.00 -23.60 -5.89
C PRO A 187 18.34 -24.48 -7.09
N SER A 188 19.17 -23.99 -8.01
CA SER A 188 19.66 -24.73 -9.18
C SER A 188 21.17 -24.57 -9.28
N GLU A 189 21.88 -25.70 -9.35
CA GLU A 189 23.34 -25.71 -9.54
C GLU A 189 23.74 -25.39 -10.99
N THR A 190 22.79 -25.48 -11.92
CA THR A 190 23.01 -25.27 -13.36
C THR A 190 22.67 -23.86 -13.82
N SER A 191 22.03 -23.04 -12.99
CA SER A 191 21.72 -21.65 -13.33
C SER A 191 22.82 -20.70 -12.86
N GLU A 192 23.11 -19.69 -13.68
CA GLU A 192 24.14 -18.69 -13.43
C GLU A 192 23.94 -17.95 -12.10
N ASP A 193 22.69 -17.75 -11.69
CA ASP A 193 22.29 -17.04 -10.48
C ASP A 193 21.96 -17.97 -9.29
N GLY A 194 22.15 -19.29 -9.45
CA GLY A 194 21.93 -20.29 -8.41
C GLY A 194 20.45 -20.59 -8.07
N TYR A 195 19.50 -19.99 -8.77
CA TYR A 195 18.06 -20.19 -8.61
C TYR A 195 17.34 -20.38 -9.94
N GLU A 196 16.24 -21.12 -9.92
CA GLU A 196 15.30 -21.32 -11.02
C GLU A 196 13.86 -21.35 -10.50
N GLY A 197 12.89 -21.45 -11.40
CA GLY A 197 11.46 -21.50 -11.08
C GLY A 197 10.65 -20.49 -11.89
N GLY A 198 9.34 -20.74 -12.02
CA GLY A 198 8.47 -19.90 -12.84
C GLY A 198 8.39 -18.46 -12.33
N LEU A 199 8.26 -18.25 -11.02
CA LEU A 199 8.25 -16.92 -10.41
C LEU A 199 9.63 -16.25 -10.50
N TYR A 200 10.71 -17.01 -10.31
CA TYR A 200 12.07 -16.49 -10.45
C TYR A 200 12.32 -15.93 -11.87
N LEU A 201 11.99 -16.73 -12.89
CA LEU A 201 12.16 -16.34 -14.29
C LEU A 201 11.23 -15.19 -14.69
N LEU A 202 9.97 -15.21 -14.23
CA LEU A 202 9.02 -14.11 -14.43
C LEU A 202 9.58 -12.79 -13.88
N THR A 203 10.05 -12.81 -12.64
CA THR A 203 10.60 -11.63 -11.96
C THR A 203 11.89 -11.15 -12.62
N LYS A 204 12.79 -12.07 -12.98
CA LYS A 204 14.05 -11.76 -13.65
C LYS A 204 13.81 -11.08 -15.00
N VAL A 205 12.99 -11.67 -15.86
CA VAL A 205 12.71 -11.13 -17.21
C VAL A 205 12.03 -9.77 -17.12
N LEU A 206 11.05 -9.61 -16.23
CA LEU A 206 10.37 -8.33 -16.05
C LEU A 206 11.34 -7.25 -15.58
N LEU A 207 12.16 -7.51 -14.56
CA LEU A 207 13.12 -6.52 -14.06
C LEU A 207 14.21 -6.20 -15.07
N GLN A 208 14.71 -7.17 -15.83
CA GLN A 208 15.75 -6.94 -16.84
C GLN A 208 15.28 -6.00 -17.96
N GLU A 209 14.01 -6.09 -18.37
CA GLU A 209 13.49 -5.36 -19.52
C GLU A 209 12.75 -4.08 -19.13
N TYR A 210 12.01 -4.09 -18.02
CA TYR A 210 11.24 -2.94 -17.57
C TYR A 210 12.03 -2.02 -16.61
N ALA A 211 12.87 -2.58 -15.73
CA ALA A 211 13.59 -1.82 -14.70
C ALA A 211 15.07 -2.26 -14.56
N PRO A 212 15.89 -2.14 -15.63
CA PRO A 212 17.23 -2.73 -15.70
C PRO A 212 18.19 -2.21 -14.62
N THR A 213 18.04 -0.96 -14.19
CA THR A 213 18.81 -0.36 -13.10
C THR A 213 18.53 -1.05 -11.76
N ASN A 214 17.26 -1.36 -11.49
CA ASN A 214 16.85 -2.06 -10.28
C ASN A 214 17.22 -3.55 -10.34
N TYR A 215 17.17 -4.18 -11.52
CA TYR A 215 17.74 -5.51 -11.72
C TYR A 215 19.24 -5.55 -11.38
N ALA A 216 20.04 -4.65 -11.96
CA ALA A 216 21.48 -4.58 -11.70
C ALA A 216 21.81 -4.43 -10.22
N SER A 217 20.98 -3.70 -9.46
CA SER A 217 21.16 -3.52 -8.01
C SER A 217 20.86 -4.77 -7.17
N CYS A 218 20.19 -5.79 -7.71
CA CYS A 218 19.75 -6.96 -6.96
C CYS A 218 20.00 -8.32 -7.64
N ALA A 219 20.67 -8.35 -8.80
CA ALA A 219 20.90 -9.55 -9.61
C ALA A 219 21.45 -10.72 -8.79
N ASP A 220 22.57 -10.53 -8.09
CA ASP A 220 23.26 -11.56 -7.28
C ASP A 220 22.44 -12.07 -6.09
N GLY A 221 21.37 -11.36 -5.71
CA GLY A 221 20.54 -11.65 -4.53
C GLY A 221 19.07 -11.94 -4.85
N LEU A 222 18.67 -11.93 -6.12
CA LEU A 222 17.26 -11.97 -6.51
C LEU A 222 16.55 -13.23 -6.00
N GLY A 223 17.18 -14.39 -6.13
CA GLY A 223 16.56 -15.64 -5.68
C GLY A 223 16.40 -15.74 -4.17
N GLN A 224 17.40 -15.27 -3.40
CA GLN A 224 17.29 -15.18 -1.93
C GLN A 224 16.20 -14.18 -1.52
N ARG A 225 16.11 -13.07 -2.24
CA ARG A 225 15.11 -12.03 -2.02
C ARG A 225 13.70 -12.52 -2.26
N ILE A 226 13.46 -13.26 -3.35
CA ILE A 226 12.18 -13.90 -3.64
C ILE A 226 11.82 -14.89 -2.53
N ARG A 227 12.75 -15.76 -2.11
CA ARG A 227 12.49 -16.70 -0.99
C ARG A 227 12.12 -15.97 0.30
N ARG A 228 12.79 -14.86 0.60
CA ARG A 228 12.46 -14.03 1.77
C ARG A 228 11.04 -13.45 1.67
N VAL A 229 10.67 -12.85 0.54
CA VAL A 229 9.33 -12.27 0.36
C VAL A 229 8.26 -13.36 0.46
N LEU A 230 8.47 -14.52 -0.17
CA LEU A 230 7.53 -15.64 -0.09
C LEU A 230 7.39 -16.21 1.33
N SER A 231 8.43 -16.13 2.17
CA SER A 231 8.33 -16.58 3.57
C SER A 231 7.53 -15.63 4.47
N THR A 232 7.21 -14.43 3.98
CA THR A 232 6.45 -13.40 4.71
C THR A 232 5.01 -13.25 4.22
N LEU A 233 4.62 -13.98 3.16
CA LEU A 233 3.25 -14.09 2.67
C LEU A 233 2.52 -15.24 3.38
#